data_AF-A0A0H4PX93-F1
#
_entry.id   AF-A0A0H4PX93-F1
#
_cell.length_a   1.000
_cell.length_b   1.000
_cell.length_c   1.000
_cell.angle_alpha   90.00
_cell.angle_beta   90.00
_cell.angle_gamma   90.00
#
_symmetry.space_group_name_H-M   'P 1'
#
loop_
_entity.id
_entity.type
_entity.pdbx_description
1 polymer ?
#
loop_
_entity_poly.entity_id
_entity_poly.type
_entity_poly.pdbx_seq_one_letter_code
_entity_poly.pdbx_strand_id
1 'polypeptide(L)'
;MKFSPISIEEYVKKHLKNNPSENGKDLRKRLEMALADYKKGVKCSCGNDIWVIGAATVGNSCFTCITGESDPNNDYEIESAIKKNKSAGRRHIDEIPPSEINGFFDDDGYEISTDLIQKPSLCITCVHNDNPQEEILCNLTRIDQKDAKEFICFGYKERK
;
A
#
# COMPACT_ATOMS: atom_id res chain seq x y z
N MET A 1 1.90 -12.45 -1.02
CA MET A 1 0.48 -12.68 -0.70
C MET A 1 -0.30 -11.53 -1.33
N LYS A 2 -1.03 -11.78 -2.41
CA LYS A 2 -1.64 -10.73 -3.22
C LYS A 2 -3.00 -11.19 -3.76
N PHE A 3 -4.05 -10.49 -3.36
CA PHE A 3 -5.36 -10.63 -3.99
C PHE A 3 -5.31 -10.33 -5.48
N SER A 4 -6.19 -10.97 -6.24
CA SER A 4 -6.45 -10.63 -7.64
C SER A 4 -7.33 -9.37 -7.70
N PRO A 5 -6.84 -8.25 -8.29
CA PRO A 5 -7.62 -7.03 -8.39
C PRO A 5 -8.84 -7.23 -9.29
N ILE A 6 -9.98 -6.68 -8.89
CA ILE A 6 -11.20 -6.64 -9.70
C ILE A 6 -11.95 -5.32 -9.46
N SER A 7 -12.66 -4.83 -10.48
CA SER A 7 -13.58 -3.71 -10.30
C SER A 7 -14.88 -4.17 -9.61
N ILE A 8 -15.62 -3.23 -9.01
CA ILE A 8 -16.94 -3.53 -8.41
C ILE A 8 -17.89 -4.12 -9.47
N GLU A 9 -17.92 -3.54 -10.66
CA GLU A 9 -18.82 -3.99 -11.74
C GLU A 9 -18.51 -5.41 -12.22
N GLU A 10 -17.23 -5.71 -12.44
CA GLU A 10 -16.82 -7.04 -12.87
C GLU A 10 -17.12 -8.09 -11.80
N TYR A 11 -16.91 -7.75 -10.53
CA TYR A 11 -17.24 -8.64 -9.44
C TYR A 11 -18.75 -8.91 -9.36
N VAL A 12 -19.59 -7.86 -9.44
CA VAL A 12 -21.06 -8.00 -9.45
C VAL A 12 -21.50 -8.89 -10.60
N LYS A 13 -21.02 -8.64 -11.82
CA LYS A 13 -21.34 -9.47 -13.00
C LYS A 13 -20.96 -10.93 -12.79
N LYS A 14 -19.77 -11.19 -12.26
CA LYS A 14 -19.28 -12.54 -11.98
C LYS A 14 -20.12 -13.23 -10.90
N HIS A 15 -20.47 -12.50 -9.84
CA HIS A 15 -21.27 -13.01 -8.73
C HIS A 15 -22.68 -13.40 -9.19
N LEU A 16 -23.35 -12.55 -9.98
CA LEU A 16 -24.70 -12.81 -10.49
C LEU A 16 -24.75 -13.98 -11.47
N LYS A 17 -23.66 -14.25 -12.21
CA LYS A 17 -23.58 -15.44 -13.09
C LYS A 17 -23.69 -16.74 -12.29
N ASN A 18 -23.10 -16.78 -11.10
CA ASN A 18 -23.10 -17.95 -10.22
C ASN A 18 -24.27 -17.93 -9.23
N ASN A 19 -24.84 -16.74 -8.94
CA ASN A 19 -25.94 -16.54 -8.00
C ASN A 19 -27.06 -15.70 -8.67
N PRO A 20 -27.86 -16.29 -9.58
CA PRO A 20 -28.84 -15.53 -10.37
C PRO A 20 -29.99 -14.92 -9.55
N SER A 21 -30.22 -15.42 -8.34
CA SER A 21 -31.25 -14.92 -7.42
C SER A 21 -30.83 -13.69 -6.62
N GLU A 22 -29.53 -13.35 -6.61
CA GLU A 22 -29.01 -12.20 -5.86
C GLU A 22 -29.41 -10.89 -6.56
N ASN A 23 -29.71 -9.86 -5.76
CA ASN A 23 -29.99 -8.53 -6.31
C ASN A 23 -28.67 -7.78 -6.56
N GLY A 24 -28.32 -7.61 -7.83
CA GLY A 24 -27.10 -6.90 -8.24
C GLY A 24 -27.00 -5.47 -7.71
N LYS A 25 -28.11 -4.75 -7.59
CA LYS A 25 -28.11 -3.37 -7.06
C LYS A 25 -27.78 -3.36 -5.57
N ASP A 26 -28.33 -4.30 -4.82
CA ASP A 26 -28.10 -4.40 -3.38
C ASP A 26 -26.67 -4.87 -3.10
N LEU A 27 -26.17 -5.85 -3.86
CA LEU A 27 -24.77 -6.29 -3.78
C LEU A 27 -23.80 -5.14 -4.06
N ARG A 28 -24.05 -4.35 -5.11
CA ARG A 28 -23.24 -3.18 -5.47
C ARG A 28 -23.19 -2.17 -4.32
N LYS A 29 -24.36 -1.86 -3.72
CA LYS A 29 -24.45 -0.96 -2.58
C LYS A 29 -23.67 -1.47 -1.36
N ARG A 30 -23.75 -2.77 -1.06
CA ARG A 30 -22.99 -3.38 0.05
C ARG A 30 -21.48 -3.28 -0.18
N LEU A 31 -21.01 -3.52 -1.40
CA LEU A 31 -19.59 -3.36 -1.77
C LEU A 31 -19.11 -1.92 -1.62
N GLU A 32 -19.91 -0.94 -2.05
CA GLU A 32 -19.57 0.48 -1.88
C GLU A 32 -19.51 0.90 -0.42
N MET A 33 -20.43 0.40 0.40
CA MET A 33 -20.42 0.65 1.85
C MET A 33 -19.18 0.03 2.52
N ALA A 34 -18.87 -1.22 2.22
CA ALA A 34 -17.67 -1.89 2.74
C ALA A 34 -16.39 -1.18 2.29
N LEU A 35 -16.34 -0.69 1.05
CA LEU A 35 -15.21 0.08 0.54
C LEU A 35 -15.08 1.43 1.26
N ALA A 36 -16.20 2.09 1.56
CA ALA A 36 -16.19 3.34 2.32
C ALA A 36 -15.68 3.12 3.76
N ASP A 37 -16.10 2.04 4.42
CA ASP A 37 -15.62 1.68 5.75
C ASP A 37 -14.12 1.34 5.74
N TYR A 38 -13.67 0.60 4.72
CA TYR A 38 -12.26 0.33 4.48
C TYR A 38 -11.43 1.62 4.32
N LYS A 39 -11.93 2.57 3.52
CA LYS A 39 -11.29 3.88 3.32
C LYS A 39 -11.26 4.72 4.59
N LYS A 40 -12.29 4.64 5.43
CA LYS A 40 -12.32 5.26 6.77
C LYS A 40 -11.37 4.61 7.78
N GLY A 41 -10.73 3.48 7.42
CA GLY A 41 -9.80 2.77 8.29
C GLY A 41 -10.49 1.85 9.30
N VAL A 42 -11.74 1.47 9.07
CA VAL A 42 -12.40 0.45 9.87
C VAL A 42 -11.62 -0.86 9.75
N LYS A 43 -11.38 -1.51 10.89
CA LYS A 43 -10.57 -2.71 11.00
C LYS A 43 -11.40 -3.90 11.47
N CYS A 44 -10.91 -5.09 11.15
CA CYS A 44 -11.38 -6.32 11.76
C CYS A 44 -11.08 -6.31 13.26
N SER A 45 -11.82 -7.11 14.03
CA SER A 45 -11.58 -7.30 15.48
C SER A 45 -10.16 -7.79 15.82
N CYS A 46 -9.47 -8.48 14.89
CA CYS A 46 -8.08 -8.91 15.05
C CYS A 46 -7.05 -7.81 14.74
N GLY A 47 -7.48 -6.62 14.30
CA GLY A 47 -6.60 -5.49 13.96
C GLY A 47 -6.15 -5.43 12.51
N ASN A 48 -6.45 -6.45 11.69
CA ASN A 48 -6.19 -6.42 10.25
C ASN A 48 -7.21 -5.54 9.52
N ASP A 49 -6.82 -5.05 8.34
CA ASP A 49 -7.75 -4.35 7.46
C ASP A 49 -8.85 -5.30 6.97
N ILE A 50 -10.05 -4.76 6.74
CA ILE A 50 -11.19 -5.55 6.27
C ILE A 50 -10.99 -5.98 4.80
N TRP A 51 -11.44 -7.18 4.47
CA TRP A 51 -11.47 -7.67 3.09
C TRP A 51 -12.79 -7.20 2.46
N VAL A 52 -12.77 -6.21 1.56
CA VAL A 52 -13.97 -5.48 1.13
C VAL A 52 -15.02 -6.40 0.52
N ILE A 53 -14.59 -7.33 -0.33
CA ILE A 53 -15.49 -8.32 -0.94
C ILE A 53 -16.17 -9.20 0.13
N GLY A 54 -15.40 -9.72 1.08
CA GLY A 54 -15.94 -10.50 2.19
C GLY A 54 -16.86 -9.67 3.08
N ALA A 55 -16.41 -8.47 3.45
CA ALA A 55 -17.09 -7.55 4.35
C ALA A 55 -18.47 -7.12 3.83
N ALA A 56 -18.62 -6.98 2.51
CA ALA A 56 -19.91 -6.71 1.89
C ALA A 56 -20.96 -7.81 2.18
N THR A 57 -20.53 -9.02 2.52
CA THR A 57 -21.43 -10.18 2.74
C THR A 57 -21.54 -10.56 4.21
N VAL A 58 -20.43 -10.62 4.93
CA VAL A 58 -20.40 -11.13 6.32
C VAL A 58 -20.14 -10.04 7.38
N GLY A 59 -20.02 -8.78 6.96
CA GLY A 59 -19.68 -7.67 7.84
C GLY A 59 -18.17 -7.45 7.97
N ASN A 60 -17.79 -6.30 8.53
CA ASN A 60 -16.43 -5.73 8.56
C ASN A 60 -15.36 -6.63 9.22
N SER A 61 -14.91 -7.65 8.48
CA SER A 61 -13.93 -8.65 8.90
C SER A 61 -12.83 -8.82 7.85
N CYS A 62 -11.64 -9.26 8.27
CA CYS A 62 -10.53 -9.53 7.36
C CYS A 62 -10.65 -10.93 6.74
N PHE A 63 -9.91 -11.17 5.66
CA PHE A 63 -9.91 -12.45 4.94
C PHE A 63 -9.71 -13.65 5.87
N THR A 64 -8.65 -13.65 6.68
CA THR A 64 -8.35 -14.76 7.59
C THR A 64 -9.43 -15.01 8.64
N CYS A 65 -10.10 -13.97 9.15
CA CYS A 65 -11.21 -14.17 10.08
C CYS A 65 -12.46 -14.73 9.40
N ILE A 66 -12.63 -14.50 8.11
CA ILE A 66 -13.78 -15.00 7.33
C ILE A 66 -13.53 -16.44 6.86
N THR A 67 -12.34 -16.72 6.33
CA THR A 67 -12.02 -18.00 5.67
C THR A 67 -11.25 -18.97 6.56
N GLY A 68 -10.56 -18.46 7.59
CA GLY A 68 -9.57 -19.23 8.35
C GLY A 68 -8.23 -19.38 7.62
N GLU A 69 -8.09 -18.83 6.42
CA GLU A 69 -6.91 -18.98 5.58
C GLU A 69 -5.94 -17.80 5.73
N SER A 70 -4.65 -18.07 5.59
CA SER A 70 -3.60 -17.05 5.67
C SER A 70 -3.18 -16.47 4.32
N ASP A 71 -3.52 -17.12 3.21
CA ASP A 71 -3.01 -16.76 1.88
C ASP A 71 -4.13 -16.48 0.86
N PRO A 72 -4.32 -15.22 0.43
CA PRO A 72 -5.40 -14.82 -0.46
C PRO A 72 -5.06 -14.87 -1.97
N ASN A 73 -3.97 -15.56 -2.39
CA ASN A 73 -3.46 -15.43 -3.77
C ASN A 73 -4.46 -15.76 -4.90
N ASN A 74 -5.51 -16.53 -4.60
CA ASN A 74 -6.54 -16.91 -5.57
C ASN A 74 -7.87 -16.16 -5.36
N ASP A 75 -7.94 -15.29 -4.37
CA ASP A 75 -9.12 -14.54 -4.02
C ASP A 75 -9.12 -13.16 -4.66
N TYR A 76 -10.32 -12.68 -4.94
CA TYR A 76 -10.48 -11.33 -5.46
C TYR A 76 -10.46 -10.31 -4.33
N GLU A 77 -10.02 -9.11 -4.65
CA GLU A 77 -10.30 -7.92 -3.85
C GLU A 77 -10.54 -6.73 -4.77
N ILE A 78 -11.35 -5.78 -4.31
CA ILE A 78 -11.62 -4.55 -5.03
C ILE A 78 -10.30 -3.80 -5.25
N GLU A 79 -10.02 -3.42 -6.50
CA GLU A 79 -8.76 -2.80 -6.91
C GLU A 79 -8.33 -1.61 -6.03
N SER A 80 -9.29 -0.81 -5.59
CA SER A 80 -9.06 0.38 -4.75
C SER A 80 -8.69 0.02 -3.31
N ALA A 81 -9.02 -1.17 -2.84
CA ALA A 81 -8.57 -1.68 -1.55
C ALA A 81 -7.16 -2.28 -1.61
N ILE A 82 -6.76 -2.88 -2.74
CA ILE A 82 -5.39 -3.41 -2.91
C ILE A 82 -4.35 -2.28 -2.91
N LYS A 83 -4.65 -1.13 -3.53
CA LYS A 83 -3.70 0.00 -3.61
C LYS A 83 -3.30 0.57 -2.25
N LYS A 84 -4.18 0.51 -1.24
CA LYS A 84 -3.90 0.99 0.12
C LYS A 84 -2.85 0.14 0.86
N ASN A 85 -2.66 -1.13 0.45
CA ASN A 85 -1.70 -2.04 1.10
C ASN A 85 -0.22 -1.76 0.76
N LYS A 86 0.10 -0.91 -0.23
CA LYS A 86 1.50 -0.49 -0.48
C LYS A 86 1.91 0.74 0.36
N SER A 87 0.94 1.44 0.94
CA SER A 87 1.09 2.83 1.38
C SER A 87 0.51 3.10 2.75
N ALA A 88 0.23 2.09 3.58
CA ALA A 88 -0.33 2.27 4.91
C ALA A 88 0.45 3.33 5.72
N GLY A 89 -0.11 4.55 5.82
CA GLY A 89 0.46 5.72 6.50
C GLY A 89 1.15 6.78 5.63
N ARG A 90 1.30 6.59 4.31
CA ARG A 90 1.93 7.55 3.39
C ARG A 90 0.88 8.37 2.65
N ARG A 91 1.09 9.69 2.55
CA ARG A 91 0.25 10.57 1.74
C ARG A 91 0.56 10.37 0.26
N HIS A 92 -0.46 10.33 -0.61
CA HIS A 92 -0.26 10.36 -2.05
C HIS A 92 -0.26 11.81 -2.54
N ILE A 93 0.58 12.17 -3.52
CA ILE A 93 0.74 13.56 -3.98
C ILE A 93 -0.58 14.20 -4.45
N ASP A 94 -1.46 13.42 -5.09
CA ASP A 94 -2.79 13.88 -5.53
C ASP A 94 -3.74 14.25 -4.38
N GLU A 95 -3.47 13.75 -3.17
CA GLU A 95 -4.26 14.01 -1.96
C GLU A 95 -3.71 15.23 -1.17
N ILE A 96 -2.56 15.76 -1.57
CA ILE A 96 -1.88 16.87 -0.91
C ILE A 96 -2.18 18.17 -1.67
N PRO A 97 -2.64 19.25 -0.98
CA PRO A 97 -2.78 20.56 -1.61
C PRO A 97 -1.43 21.01 -2.22
N PRO A 98 -1.40 21.62 -3.42
CA PRO A 98 -0.14 22.03 -4.07
C PRO A 98 0.76 22.92 -3.20
N SER A 99 0.19 23.70 -2.28
CA SER A 99 0.91 24.54 -1.32
C SER A 99 1.62 23.77 -0.21
N GLU A 100 1.31 22.50 -0.02
CA GLU A 100 1.80 21.64 1.07
C GLU A 100 2.68 20.49 0.56
N ILE A 101 2.90 20.40 -0.76
CA ILE A 101 3.77 19.38 -1.34
C ILE A 101 5.22 19.70 -0.96
N ASN A 102 5.78 18.87 -0.08
CA ASN A 102 7.17 18.90 0.35
C ASN A 102 7.66 17.46 0.60
N GLY A 103 8.98 17.28 0.66
CA GLY A 103 9.60 15.98 0.92
C GLY A 103 9.93 15.18 -0.35
N PHE A 104 10.09 13.87 -0.19
CA PHE A 104 10.42 12.93 -1.26
C PHE A 104 9.21 12.07 -1.58
N PHE A 105 9.00 11.77 -2.86
CA PHE A 105 7.91 10.92 -3.33
C PHE A 105 8.49 9.80 -4.20
N ASP A 106 7.89 8.62 -4.15
CA ASP A 106 8.22 7.54 -5.07
C ASP A 106 7.60 7.77 -6.47
N ASP A 107 7.95 6.91 -7.41
CA ASP A 107 7.44 6.90 -8.78
C ASP A 107 5.93 6.64 -8.85
N ASP A 108 5.39 5.95 -7.85
CA ASP A 108 3.97 5.72 -7.62
C ASP A 108 3.25 6.94 -6.97
N GLY A 109 3.96 8.03 -6.67
CA GLY A 109 3.40 9.28 -6.13
C GLY A 109 3.17 9.31 -4.62
N TYR A 110 3.67 8.33 -3.87
CA TYR A 110 3.55 8.28 -2.40
C TYR A 110 4.75 8.92 -1.70
N GLU A 111 4.46 9.67 -0.65
CA GLU A 111 5.47 10.30 0.20
C GLU A 111 6.35 9.25 0.90
N ILE A 112 7.66 9.46 0.83
CA ILE A 112 8.68 8.63 1.46
C ILE A 112 9.14 9.30 2.75
N SER A 113 8.97 8.61 3.88
CA SER A 113 9.57 9.03 5.15
C SER A 113 11.08 8.77 5.12
N THR A 114 11.87 9.84 5.15
CA THR A 114 13.33 9.75 5.10
C THR A 114 13.93 9.07 6.33
N ASP A 115 13.26 9.18 7.47
CA ASP A 115 13.71 8.58 8.74
C ASP A 115 13.65 7.04 8.73
N LEU A 116 12.84 6.46 7.84
CA LEU A 116 12.71 5.02 7.68
C LEU A 116 13.69 4.44 6.64
N ILE A 117 14.46 5.29 5.96
CA ILE A 117 15.47 4.84 5.01
C ILE A 117 16.62 4.21 5.80
N GLN A 118 16.79 2.89 5.65
CA GLN A 118 17.94 2.21 6.24
C GLN A 118 19.22 2.79 5.66
N LYS A 119 20.13 3.23 6.53
CA LYS A 119 21.46 3.71 6.14
C LYS A 119 22.37 2.51 5.89
N PRO A 120 22.79 2.23 4.64
CA PRO A 120 23.68 1.12 4.34
C PRO A 120 25.00 1.25 5.07
N SER A 121 25.65 0.13 5.40
CA SER A 121 26.94 0.12 6.10
C SER A 121 28.01 0.97 5.39
N LEU A 122 28.03 0.92 4.04
CA LEU A 122 28.92 1.74 3.21
C LEU A 122 28.73 3.25 3.43
N CYS A 123 27.51 3.71 3.74
CA CYS A 123 27.28 5.12 4.03
C CYS A 123 27.91 5.54 5.36
N ILE A 124 27.92 4.66 6.36
CA ILE A 124 28.42 4.95 7.72
C ILE A 124 29.93 5.27 7.69
N THR A 125 30.67 4.61 6.81
CA THR A 125 32.13 4.82 6.64
C THR A 125 32.47 5.95 5.67
N CYS A 126 31.47 6.63 5.10
CA CYS A 126 31.68 7.69 4.12
C CYS A 126 32.02 9.03 4.79
N VAL A 127 32.94 9.80 4.19
CA VAL A 127 33.25 11.18 4.62
C VAL A 127 32.04 12.10 4.52
N HIS A 128 31.12 11.82 3.59
CA HIS A 128 29.92 12.62 3.34
C HIS A 128 28.73 12.27 4.26
N ASN A 129 28.87 11.25 5.12
CA ASN A 129 27.75 10.71 5.92
C ASN A 129 27.01 11.74 6.77
N ASP A 130 27.76 12.73 7.27
CA ASP A 130 27.28 13.75 8.21
C ASP A 130 27.24 15.15 7.56
N ASN A 131 27.40 15.23 6.22
CA ASN A 131 27.36 16.50 5.51
C ASN A 131 25.91 16.85 5.12
N PRO A 132 25.30 17.90 5.69
CA PRO A 132 23.92 18.29 5.35
C PRO A 132 23.73 18.67 3.88
N GLN A 133 24.78 19.16 3.22
CA GLN A 133 24.72 19.53 1.80
C GLN A 133 24.57 18.32 0.87
N GLU A 134 25.00 17.14 1.33
CA GLU A 134 24.96 15.89 0.56
C GLU A 134 23.77 15.01 0.97
N GLU A 135 23.03 15.40 2.01
CA GLU A 135 21.98 14.58 2.62
C GLU A 135 20.87 14.23 1.63
N ILE A 136 20.44 15.21 0.82
CA ILE A 136 19.42 15.02 -0.21
C ILE A 136 19.88 13.98 -1.23
N LEU A 137 21.10 14.14 -1.79
CA LEU A 137 21.64 13.23 -2.80
C LEU A 137 21.89 11.82 -2.24
N CYS A 138 22.37 11.74 -1.00
CA CYS A 138 22.55 10.49 -0.29
C CYS A 138 21.22 9.76 -0.08
N ASN A 139 20.18 10.47 0.35
CA ASN A 139 18.86 9.90 0.57
C ASN A 139 18.22 9.41 -0.74
N LEU A 140 18.31 10.19 -1.83
CA LEU A 140 17.87 9.77 -3.15
C LEU A 140 18.55 8.47 -3.60
N THR A 141 19.88 8.38 -3.44
CA THR A 141 20.65 7.18 -3.80
C THR A 141 20.22 5.95 -2.99
N ARG A 142 19.93 6.12 -1.69
CA ARG A 142 19.47 5.02 -0.83
C ARG A 142 18.05 4.57 -1.18
N ILE A 143 17.16 5.50 -1.51
CA ILE A 143 15.77 5.21 -1.89
C ILE A 143 15.73 4.42 -3.20
N ASP A 144 16.49 4.86 -4.20
CA ASP A 144 16.56 4.22 -5.52
C ASP A 144 16.95 2.74 -5.43
N GLN A 145 17.84 2.42 -4.48
CA GLN A 145 18.39 1.08 -4.29
C GLN A 145 17.78 0.32 -3.11
N LYS A 146 16.65 0.76 -2.54
CA LYS A 146 16.05 0.16 -1.33
C LYS A 146 15.72 -1.34 -1.47
N ASP A 147 15.36 -1.77 -2.68
CA ASP A 147 14.98 -3.15 -3.02
C ASP A 147 16.12 -3.90 -3.74
N ALA A 148 17.28 -3.25 -3.93
CA ALA A 148 18.43 -3.85 -4.58
C ALA A 148 19.13 -4.85 -3.65
N LYS A 149 19.72 -5.90 -4.24
CA LYS A 149 20.50 -6.90 -3.47
C LYS A 149 21.77 -6.33 -2.87
N GLU A 150 22.37 -5.34 -3.55
CA GLU A 150 23.62 -4.70 -3.17
C GLU A 150 23.46 -3.19 -3.33
N PHE A 151 24.07 -2.43 -2.41
CA PHE A 151 24.08 -0.97 -2.45
C PHE A 151 25.38 -0.47 -3.06
N ILE A 152 25.28 0.30 -4.14
CA ILE A 152 26.41 0.87 -4.88
C ILE A 152 26.28 2.40 -4.88
N CYS A 153 27.29 3.09 -4.35
CA CYS A 153 27.34 4.54 -4.34
C CYS A 153 28.61 5.04 -5.03
N PHE A 154 28.46 5.64 -6.22
CA PHE A 154 29.58 6.20 -6.99
C PHE A 154 30.17 7.49 -6.37
N GLY A 155 29.45 8.12 -5.45
CA GLY A 155 29.93 9.27 -4.67
C GLY A 155 30.67 8.88 -3.38
N TYR A 156 30.83 7.59 -3.10
CA TYR A 156 31.48 7.12 -1.87
C TYR A 156 32.94 7.59 -1.79
N LYS A 157 33.31 8.10 -0.61
CA LYS A 157 34.70 8.37 -0.23
C LYS A 157 34.92 7.91 1.20
N GLU A 158 35.89 7.04 1.39
CA GLU A 158 36.24 6.50 2.70
C GLU A 158 36.67 7.61 3.66
N ARG A 159 36.11 7.58 4.87
CA ARG A 159 36.55 8.42 5.99
C ARG A 159 37.88 7.86 6.50
N LYS A 160 38.98 8.56 6.21
CA LYS A 160 40.31 8.23 6.76
C LYS A 160 40.36 8.41 8.27
#